data_AF-A0A9W6TAK8-F1
#
_entry.id   AF-A0A9W6TAK8-F1
#
_cell.length_a   1.000
_cell.length_b   1.000
_cell.length_c   1.000
_cell.angle_alpha   90.00
_cell.angle_beta   90.00
_cell.angle_gamma   90.00
#
_symmetry.space_group_name_H-M   'P 1'
#
loop_
_entity.id
_entity.type
_entity.pdbx_description
1 polymer ?
#
loop_
_entity_poly.entity_id
_entity_poly.type
_entity_poly.pdbx_seq_one_letter_code
_entity_poly.pdbx_strand_id
1 'polypeptide(L)'
;MIRNNTEYVAILKANSKRDLKMILKDFNLPEINEEKLFKAYRIATEKKGQCLFVDSVKSQLRYNFKKIVDPSRSSINFTNTEIAVHSIQMYNSQFNIDATAYGNNSFSIIVPTAATTSIMNVTLNDGYYSYTDINRMIQVALVNAGAYLVDSNGNNVYYVQITENATYYAAQVDLAKVPTALPSGYTRPATGLYSSGGSGLPSTSYTPQLVINNAEFGKIIGYSAGTYPNAQTTTAQSLLSNITHR
;
A
#
# COMPACT_ATOMS: atom_id res chain seq x y z
N MET A 1 -18.44 -66.37 -33.07
CA MET A 1 -19.42 -65.77 -32.13
C MET A 1 -18.68 -64.77 -31.27
N ILE A 2 -18.71 -63.48 -31.63
CA ILE A 2 -18.04 -62.43 -30.86
C ILE A 2 -18.94 -62.15 -29.65
N ARG A 3 -18.55 -62.61 -28.46
CA ARG A 3 -19.12 -62.09 -27.21
C ARG A 3 -18.44 -60.75 -26.97
N ASN A 4 -19.20 -59.65 -26.98
CA ASN A 4 -18.65 -58.33 -26.65
C ASN A 4 -18.35 -58.28 -25.15
N ASN A 5 -17.09 -58.50 -24.79
CA ASN A 5 -16.56 -58.31 -23.43
C ASN A 5 -16.30 -56.82 -23.14
N THR A 6 -17.29 -55.97 -23.37
CA THR A 6 -17.15 -54.54 -23.06
C THR A 6 -17.63 -54.30 -21.63
N GLU A 7 -16.79 -53.65 -20.82
CA GLU A 7 -17.10 -53.30 -19.41
C GLU A 7 -18.29 -52.34 -19.31
N TYR A 8 -18.42 -51.45 -20.29
CA TYR A 8 -19.46 -50.43 -20.36
C TYR A 8 -20.08 -50.35 -21.76
N VAL A 9 -21.42 -50.30 -21.81
CA VAL A 9 -22.16 -49.99 -23.05
C VAL A 9 -23.04 -48.77 -22.85
N ALA A 10 -22.88 -47.77 -23.73
CA ALA A 10 -23.69 -46.55 -23.74
C ALA A 10 -24.78 -46.64 -24.81
N ILE A 11 -26.03 -46.42 -24.43
CA ILE A 11 -27.20 -46.46 -25.32
C ILE A 11 -27.77 -45.05 -25.41
N LEU A 12 -27.54 -44.40 -26.56
CA LEU A 12 -27.96 -43.02 -26.82
C LEU A 12 -29.41 -42.96 -27.35
N LYS A 13 -29.73 -43.84 -28.32
CA LYS A 13 -31.08 -44.02 -28.85
C LYS A 13 -31.16 -45.35 -29.59
N ALA A 14 -31.90 -46.31 -29.06
CA ALA A 14 -32.22 -47.56 -29.74
C ALA A 14 -33.43 -47.36 -30.67
N ASN A 15 -33.36 -47.94 -31.87
CA ASN A 15 -34.40 -47.77 -32.89
C ASN A 15 -35.64 -48.64 -32.64
N SER A 16 -35.54 -49.72 -31.86
CA SER A 16 -36.67 -50.63 -31.61
C SER A 16 -36.64 -51.33 -30.25
N LYS A 17 -37.83 -51.81 -29.82
CA LYS A 17 -37.98 -52.64 -28.61
C LYS A 17 -37.17 -53.94 -28.69
N ARG A 18 -36.93 -54.43 -29.90
CA ARG A 18 -36.24 -55.70 -30.16
C ARG A 18 -34.74 -55.59 -29.88
N ASP A 19 -34.12 -54.46 -30.23
CA ASP A 19 -32.68 -54.27 -30.10
C ASP A 19 -32.23 -54.20 -28.63
N LEU A 20 -33.07 -53.60 -27.77
CA LEU A 20 -32.80 -53.54 -26.32
C LEU A 20 -32.92 -54.91 -25.62
N LYS A 21 -33.71 -55.86 -26.16
CA LYS A 21 -33.78 -57.21 -25.60
C LYS A 21 -32.48 -57.99 -25.76
N MET A 22 -31.69 -57.68 -26.79
CA MET A 22 -30.39 -58.35 -27.00
C MET A 22 -29.42 -58.06 -25.85
N ILE A 23 -29.56 -56.90 -25.19
CA ILE A 23 -28.74 -56.50 -24.04
C ILE A 23 -28.94 -57.44 -22.85
N LEU A 24 -30.17 -57.89 -22.58
CA LEU A 24 -30.45 -58.84 -21.49
C LEU A 24 -29.89 -60.24 -21.78
N LYS A 25 -29.63 -60.56 -23.05
CA LYS A 25 -29.04 -61.83 -23.46
C LYS A 25 -27.51 -61.79 -23.36
N ASP A 26 -26.92 -60.65 -23.71
CA ASP A 26 -25.47 -60.48 -23.76
C ASP A 26 -24.86 -60.06 -22.40
N PHE A 27 -25.66 -59.43 -21.53
CA PHE A 27 -25.23 -58.96 -20.20
C PHE A 27 -26.01 -59.66 -19.08
N ASN A 28 -25.29 -60.20 -18.08
CA ASN A 28 -25.90 -60.83 -16.92
C ASN A 28 -26.43 -59.77 -15.93
N LEU A 29 -27.72 -59.48 -16.01
CA LEU A 29 -28.42 -58.48 -15.19
C LEU A 29 -29.56 -59.15 -14.39
N PRO A 30 -29.26 -59.80 -13.24
CA PRO A 30 -30.18 -60.74 -12.58
C PRO A 30 -31.48 -60.11 -12.08
N GLU A 31 -31.53 -58.79 -11.85
CA GLU A 31 -32.71 -58.10 -11.29
C GLU A 31 -33.50 -57.27 -12.31
N ILE A 32 -33.05 -57.24 -13.56
CA ILE A 32 -33.57 -56.37 -14.61
C ILE A 32 -34.30 -57.22 -15.64
N ASN A 33 -35.63 -57.12 -15.63
CA ASN A 33 -36.46 -57.68 -16.69
C ASN A 33 -36.60 -56.67 -17.84
N GLU A 34 -37.20 -57.12 -18.94
CA GLU A 34 -37.41 -56.31 -20.14
C GLU A 34 -38.14 -55.00 -19.83
N GLU A 35 -39.23 -55.04 -19.04
CA GLU A 35 -40.01 -53.85 -18.71
C GLU A 35 -39.22 -52.81 -17.92
N LYS A 36 -38.43 -53.24 -16.93
CA LYS A 36 -37.55 -52.36 -16.16
C LYS A 36 -36.48 -51.75 -17.04
N LEU A 37 -35.91 -52.51 -17.97
CA LEU A 37 -34.93 -51.99 -18.93
C LEU A 37 -35.56 -50.92 -19.84
N PHE A 38 -36.79 -51.15 -20.33
CA PHE A 38 -37.52 -50.15 -21.13
C PHE A 38 -37.82 -48.89 -20.35
N LYS A 39 -38.25 -49.03 -19.10
CA LYS A 39 -38.53 -47.89 -18.23
C LYS A 39 -37.24 -47.09 -17.97
N ALA A 40 -36.15 -47.77 -17.63
CA ALA A 40 -34.85 -47.14 -17.42
C ALA A 40 -34.33 -46.43 -18.68
N TYR A 41 -34.47 -47.06 -19.86
CA TYR A 41 -34.13 -46.45 -21.15
C TYR A 41 -34.93 -45.18 -21.42
N ARG A 42 -36.27 -45.23 -21.28
CA ARG A 42 -37.14 -44.06 -21.51
C ARG A 42 -36.78 -42.89 -20.59
N ILE A 43 -36.49 -43.17 -19.33
CA ILE A 43 -36.08 -42.14 -18.36
C ILE A 43 -34.70 -41.60 -18.73
N ALA A 44 -33.74 -42.47 -19.06
CA ALA A 44 -32.37 -42.08 -19.35
C ALA A 44 -32.24 -41.29 -20.65
N THR A 45 -33.07 -41.57 -21.67
CA THR A 45 -33.01 -40.90 -22.98
C THR A 45 -34.12 -39.86 -23.18
N GLU A 46 -34.81 -39.45 -22.10
CA GLU A 46 -35.90 -38.46 -22.17
C GLU A 46 -35.40 -37.11 -22.73
N LYS A 47 -34.16 -36.73 -22.40
CA LYS A 47 -33.53 -35.48 -22.84
C LYS A 47 -32.41 -35.77 -23.85
N LYS A 48 -32.28 -34.89 -24.86
CA LYS A 48 -31.17 -34.96 -25.84
C LYS A 48 -29.82 -34.90 -25.11
N GLY A 49 -28.86 -35.73 -25.53
CA GLY A 49 -27.51 -35.80 -24.96
C GLY A 49 -27.36 -36.68 -23.72
N GLN A 50 -28.42 -37.39 -23.31
CA GLN A 50 -28.37 -38.38 -22.23
C GLN A 50 -28.33 -39.80 -22.80
N CYS A 51 -27.65 -40.72 -22.11
CA CYS A 51 -27.59 -42.13 -22.47
C CYS A 51 -27.83 -43.04 -21.26
N LEU A 52 -28.32 -44.24 -21.52
CA LEU A 52 -28.35 -45.33 -20.56
C LEU A 52 -27.00 -46.06 -20.61
N PHE A 53 -26.31 -46.15 -19.47
CA PHE A 53 -25.09 -46.96 -19.35
C PHE A 53 -25.42 -48.32 -18.76
N VAL A 54 -24.92 -49.37 -19.39
CA VAL A 54 -24.92 -50.75 -18.87
C VAL A 54 -23.52 -51.05 -18.36
N ASP A 55 -23.38 -51.28 -17.05
CA ASP A 55 -22.14 -51.72 -16.41
C ASP A 55 -22.17 -53.25 -16.26
N SER A 56 -21.34 -53.93 -17.05
CA SER A 56 -21.27 -55.39 -17.07
C SER A 56 -20.44 -55.97 -15.92
N VAL A 57 -19.57 -55.16 -15.31
CA VAL A 57 -18.71 -55.54 -14.18
C VAL A 57 -19.52 -55.58 -12.88
N LYS A 58 -20.41 -54.60 -12.67
CA LYS A 58 -21.25 -54.51 -11.47
C LYS A 58 -22.68 -55.00 -11.69
N SER A 59 -23.02 -55.48 -12.89
CA SER A 59 -24.37 -55.91 -13.27
C SER A 59 -25.46 -54.87 -12.97
N GLN A 60 -25.20 -53.60 -13.31
CA GLN A 60 -26.07 -52.47 -12.97
C GLN A 60 -26.35 -51.56 -14.17
N LEU A 61 -27.51 -50.90 -14.15
CA LEU A 61 -27.84 -49.80 -15.05
C LEU A 61 -27.50 -48.47 -14.39
N ARG A 62 -26.87 -47.57 -15.15
CA ARG A 62 -26.51 -46.22 -14.69
C ARG A 62 -27.12 -45.17 -15.61
N TYR A 63 -27.59 -44.09 -14.99
CA TYR A 63 -27.92 -42.86 -15.68
C TYR A 63 -26.62 -42.09 -15.95
N ASN A 64 -26.58 -41.37 -17.08
CA ASN A 64 -25.44 -40.61 -17.60
C ASN A 64 -24.66 -39.73 -16.59
N PHE A 65 -23.54 -39.15 -17.04
CA PHE A 65 -22.77 -38.14 -16.33
C PHE A 65 -23.65 -36.96 -15.90
N LYS A 66 -24.10 -36.96 -14.65
CA LYS A 66 -24.98 -35.93 -14.05
C LYS A 66 -24.31 -34.54 -13.95
N LYS A 67 -23.10 -34.37 -14.48
CA LYS A 67 -22.30 -33.14 -14.38
C LYS A 67 -21.70 -32.79 -15.74
N ILE A 68 -22.07 -31.61 -16.23
CA ILE A 68 -21.36 -30.94 -17.33
C ILE A 68 -19.96 -30.61 -16.80
N VAL A 69 -18.92 -31.16 -17.43
CA VAL A 69 -17.53 -30.74 -17.18
C VAL A 69 -17.29 -29.52 -18.07
N ASP A 70 -17.20 -28.35 -17.43
CA ASP A 70 -16.82 -27.11 -18.10
C ASP A 70 -15.28 -26.98 -18.07
N PRO A 71 -14.60 -27.07 -19.23
CA PRO A 71 -13.15 -26.98 -19.31
C PRO A 71 -12.61 -25.56 -19.09
N SER A 72 -13.46 -24.55 -18.89
CA SER A 72 -13.04 -23.16 -18.62
C SER A 72 -12.75 -22.85 -17.14
N ARG A 73 -12.94 -23.80 -16.21
CA ARG A 73 -12.76 -23.57 -14.76
C ARG A 73 -11.30 -23.76 -14.29
N SER A 74 -10.36 -23.04 -14.90
CA SER A 74 -9.02 -22.83 -14.32
C SER A 74 -8.88 -21.48 -13.59
N SER A 75 -9.98 -20.73 -13.40
CA SER A 75 -9.99 -19.55 -12.54
C SER A 75 -10.61 -19.89 -11.18
N ILE A 76 -9.81 -19.83 -10.12
CA ILE A 76 -10.26 -19.93 -8.73
C ILE A 76 -11.27 -18.80 -8.48
N ASN A 77 -12.44 -19.14 -7.94
CA ASN A 77 -13.50 -18.17 -7.63
C ASN A 77 -13.32 -17.65 -6.19
N PHE A 78 -12.92 -16.39 -6.03
CA PHE A 78 -12.72 -15.73 -4.73
C PHE A 78 -13.97 -14.99 -4.24
N THR A 79 -15.15 -15.62 -4.30
CA THR A 79 -16.35 -15.07 -3.65
C THR A 79 -16.21 -15.15 -2.13
N ASN A 80 -16.42 -14.04 -1.42
CA ASN A 80 -16.26 -13.93 0.04
C ASN A 80 -14.89 -14.38 0.57
N THR A 81 -13.80 -14.02 -0.14
CA THR A 81 -12.43 -14.32 0.32
C THR A 81 -11.69 -13.03 0.64
N GLU A 82 -10.97 -13.00 1.75
CA GLU A 82 -10.09 -11.89 2.14
C GLU A 82 -8.65 -12.24 1.81
N ILE A 83 -7.87 -11.25 1.38
CA ILE A 83 -6.44 -11.39 1.08
C ILE A 83 -5.68 -10.47 2.02
N ALA A 84 -4.81 -11.04 2.85
CA ALA A 84 -3.88 -10.27 3.66
C ALA A 84 -2.68 -9.88 2.79
N VAL A 85 -2.51 -8.57 2.58
CA VAL A 85 -1.38 -8.02 1.82
C VAL A 85 -0.20 -7.83 2.76
N HIS A 86 0.89 -8.57 2.54
CA HIS A 86 2.11 -8.46 3.35
C HIS A 86 2.99 -7.26 2.94
N SER A 87 3.17 -7.03 1.63
CA SER A 87 3.88 -5.86 1.11
C SER A 87 3.50 -5.59 -0.34
N ILE A 88 3.51 -4.32 -0.73
CA ILE A 88 3.43 -3.88 -2.12
C ILE A 88 4.65 -2.99 -2.35
N GLN A 89 5.47 -3.34 -3.34
CA GLN A 89 6.58 -2.50 -3.76
C GLN A 89 6.21 -1.86 -5.09
N MET A 90 6.03 -0.54 -5.08
CA MET A 90 5.86 0.26 -6.29
C MET A 90 7.13 1.10 -6.49
N TYR A 91 7.71 1.04 -7.68
CA TYR A 91 8.71 2.02 -8.07
C TYR A 91 8.01 3.36 -8.23
N ASN A 92 8.22 4.28 -7.28
CA ASN A 92 7.70 5.62 -7.39
C ASN A 92 8.55 6.39 -8.40
N SER A 93 8.08 6.49 -9.64
CA SER A 93 8.80 7.10 -10.76
C SER A 93 8.51 8.60 -10.92
N GLN A 94 7.88 9.23 -9.94
CA GLN A 94 7.47 10.63 -10.01
C GLN A 94 8.07 11.41 -8.84
N PHE A 95 8.61 12.59 -9.15
CA PHE A 95 9.15 13.49 -8.14
C PHE A 95 8.01 14.01 -7.25
N ASN A 96 8.21 13.96 -5.93
CA ASN A 96 7.27 14.55 -4.99
C ASN A 96 7.52 16.06 -4.83
N ILE A 97 8.70 16.53 -5.23
CA ILE A 97 9.05 17.95 -5.32
C ILE A 97 9.41 18.27 -6.76
N ASP A 98 8.67 19.20 -7.37
CA ASP A 98 8.92 19.69 -8.73
C ASP A 98 8.46 21.16 -8.83
N ALA A 99 9.41 22.04 -9.10
CA ALA A 99 9.18 23.47 -9.16
C ALA A 99 8.28 23.86 -10.35
N THR A 100 8.31 23.11 -11.44
CA THR A 100 7.58 23.45 -12.66
C THR A 100 6.19 22.82 -12.66
N ALA A 101 6.08 21.55 -12.28
CA ALA A 101 4.83 20.81 -12.29
C ALA A 101 3.93 21.15 -11.10
N TYR A 102 4.51 21.40 -9.92
CA TYR A 102 3.76 21.59 -8.67
C TYR A 102 4.07 22.89 -7.95
N GLY A 103 5.19 23.55 -8.27
CA GLY A 103 5.61 24.78 -7.59
C GLY A 103 5.83 24.59 -6.10
N ASN A 104 6.14 23.38 -5.63
CA ASN A 104 6.15 22.98 -4.22
C ASN A 104 7.57 22.86 -3.63
N ASN A 105 8.52 23.65 -4.14
CA ASN A 105 9.94 23.45 -3.88
C ASN A 105 10.55 24.42 -2.84
N SER A 106 9.74 25.19 -2.12
CA SER A 106 10.25 26.23 -1.24
C SER A 106 9.45 26.37 0.05
N PHE A 107 10.14 26.70 1.13
CA PHE A 107 9.56 27.07 2.43
C PHE A 107 10.59 27.88 3.24
N SER A 108 10.29 28.29 4.47
CA SER A 108 11.26 29.03 5.30
C SER A 108 11.27 28.61 6.75
N ILE A 109 12.37 28.90 7.45
CA ILE A 109 12.54 28.72 8.89
C ILE A 109 12.90 30.06 9.51
N ILE A 110 12.19 30.46 10.57
CA ILE A 110 12.56 31.60 11.40
C ILE A 110 13.42 31.10 12.55
N VAL A 111 14.61 31.68 12.70
CA VAL A 111 15.52 31.39 13.82
C VAL A 111 15.68 32.60 14.73
N PRO A 112 15.67 32.42 16.07
CA PRO A 112 15.93 33.51 17.00
C PRO A 112 17.44 33.85 17.02
N THR A 113 17.77 35.15 17.01
CA THR A 113 19.14 35.69 16.94
C THR A 113 19.22 37.00 17.73
N ALA A 114 20.16 37.15 18.67
CA ALA A 114 20.19 38.30 19.58
C ALA A 114 18.78 38.67 20.11
N ALA A 115 18.38 39.94 20.03
CA ALA A 115 17.05 40.42 20.41
C ALA A 115 16.01 40.36 19.28
N THR A 116 16.33 39.72 18.14
CA THR A 116 15.47 39.68 16.94
C THR A 116 15.35 38.25 16.40
N THR A 117 14.74 38.10 15.21
CA THR A 117 14.70 36.85 14.45
C THR A 117 15.28 37.06 13.05
N SER A 118 15.74 35.97 12.45
CA SER A 118 16.22 35.94 11.06
C SER A 118 15.48 34.85 10.28
N ILE A 119 15.20 35.10 9.00
CA ILE A 119 14.46 34.17 8.12
C ILE A 119 15.46 33.42 7.23
N MET A 120 15.39 32.09 7.25
CA MET A 120 16.16 31.20 6.40
C MET A 120 15.24 30.60 5.34
N ASN A 121 15.47 30.97 4.09
CA ASN A 121 14.74 30.39 2.97
C ASN A 121 15.35 29.02 2.63
N VAL A 122 14.49 28.02 2.46
CA VAL A 122 14.87 26.68 2.02
C VAL A 122 14.30 26.48 0.63
N THR A 123 15.17 26.10 -0.31
CA THR A 123 14.79 25.72 -1.67
C THR A 123 15.27 24.31 -1.94
N LEU A 124 14.35 23.47 -2.37
CA LEU A 124 14.57 22.10 -2.78
C LEU A 124 14.75 22.08 -4.30
N ASN A 125 15.72 21.29 -4.77
CA ASN A 125 15.81 20.97 -6.20
C ASN A 125 14.76 19.92 -6.55
N ASP A 126 14.35 19.85 -7.81
CA ASP A 126 13.39 18.85 -8.27
C ASP A 126 13.89 17.43 -7.98
N GLY A 127 13.03 16.59 -7.41
CA GLY A 127 13.41 15.24 -7.01
C GLY A 127 12.45 14.57 -6.03
N TYR A 128 12.90 13.42 -5.52
CA TYR A 128 12.19 12.67 -4.49
C TYR A 128 12.83 12.90 -3.13
N TYR A 129 12.04 13.38 -2.16
CA TYR A 129 12.51 13.69 -0.81
C TYR A 129 11.74 12.91 0.24
N SER A 130 12.48 12.19 1.09
CA SER A 130 11.98 11.73 2.38
C SER A 130 12.04 12.86 3.42
N TYR A 131 11.41 12.70 4.58
CA TYR A 131 11.56 13.65 5.70
C TYR A 131 13.03 13.83 6.11
N THR A 132 13.84 12.76 6.04
CA THR A 132 15.28 12.83 6.30
C THR A 132 16.00 13.74 5.30
N ASP A 133 15.62 13.68 4.02
CA ASP A 133 16.22 14.52 2.98
C ASP A 133 15.77 15.99 3.13
N ILE A 134 14.49 16.24 3.46
CA ILE A 134 14.00 17.59 3.77
C ILE A 134 14.76 18.18 4.96
N ASN A 135 14.95 17.41 6.03
CA ASN A 135 15.74 17.84 7.18
C ASN A 135 17.18 18.17 6.78
N ARG A 136 17.82 17.36 5.92
CA ARG A 136 19.17 17.66 5.42
C ARG A 136 19.19 19.00 4.68
N MET A 137 18.17 19.33 3.90
CA MET A 137 18.09 20.63 3.21
C MET A 137 17.88 21.80 4.16
N ILE A 138 17.09 21.61 5.23
CA ILE A 138 16.98 22.60 6.33
C ILE A 138 18.35 22.81 6.97
N GLN A 139 19.07 21.73 7.26
CA GLN A 139 20.40 21.80 7.86
C GLN A 139 21.38 22.54 6.95
N VAL A 140 21.36 22.29 5.63
CA VAL A 140 22.20 23.03 4.67
C VAL A 140 21.89 24.53 4.72
N ALA A 141 20.61 24.93 4.71
CA ALA A 141 20.23 26.33 4.81
C ALA A 141 20.72 26.96 6.13
N LEU A 142 20.59 26.24 7.25
CA LEU A 142 21.06 26.70 8.57
C LEU A 142 22.59 26.78 8.65
N VAL A 143 23.32 25.85 8.04
CA VAL A 143 24.79 25.87 7.97
C VAL A 143 25.27 27.07 7.16
N ASN A 144 24.67 27.30 5.99
CA ASN A 144 25.01 28.44 5.14
C ASN A 144 24.76 29.80 5.84
N ALA A 145 23.73 29.87 6.67
CA ALA A 145 23.44 31.04 7.48
C ALA A 145 24.27 31.15 8.77
N GLY A 146 24.96 30.07 9.18
CA GLY A 146 25.62 29.97 10.48
C GLY A 146 24.67 29.96 11.68
N ALA A 147 23.46 29.41 11.51
CA ALA A 147 22.44 29.27 12.55
C ALA A 147 22.41 27.85 13.15
N TYR A 148 23.58 27.36 13.57
CA TYR A 148 23.77 26.06 14.22
C TYR A 148 24.82 26.19 15.33
N LEU A 149 24.90 25.18 16.20
CA LEU A 149 26.02 25.02 17.14
C LEU A 149 26.74 23.71 16.85
N VAL A 150 27.94 23.54 17.39
CA VAL A 150 28.70 22.29 17.27
C VAL A 150 28.84 21.68 18.66
N ASP A 151 28.45 20.42 18.82
CA ASP A 151 28.59 19.69 20.08
C ASP A 151 30.05 19.30 20.38
N SER A 152 30.29 18.69 21.53
CA SER A 152 31.61 18.23 21.96
C SER A 152 32.21 17.14 21.06
N ASN A 153 31.38 16.46 20.26
CA ASN A 153 31.80 15.40 19.32
C ASN A 153 32.07 15.96 17.92
N GLY A 154 31.90 17.26 17.70
CA GLY A 154 32.06 17.91 16.40
C GLY A 154 30.81 17.82 15.51
N ASN A 155 29.66 17.41 16.04
CA ASN A 155 28.41 17.33 15.27
C ASN A 155 27.66 18.66 15.30
N ASN A 156 27.10 19.05 14.17
CA ASN A 156 26.21 20.21 14.11
C ASN A 156 24.87 19.90 14.78
N VAL A 157 24.45 20.79 15.67
CA VAL A 157 23.20 20.73 16.42
C VAL A 157 22.22 21.75 15.87
N TYR A 158 21.01 21.26 15.57
CA TYR A 158 19.91 22.03 15.03
C TYR A 158 18.70 21.96 15.96
N TYR A 159 17.88 23.00 15.96
CA TYR A 159 16.77 23.17 16.91
C TYR A 159 15.40 23.02 16.25
N VAL A 160 15.36 22.47 15.03
CA VAL A 160 14.16 22.20 14.25
C VAL A 160 14.34 20.86 13.52
N GLN A 161 13.29 20.05 13.54
CA GLN A 161 13.24 18.80 12.80
C GLN A 161 11.79 18.50 12.38
N ILE A 162 11.64 17.88 11.21
CA ILE A 162 10.37 17.32 10.74
C ILE A 162 10.45 15.79 10.82
N THR A 163 9.48 15.16 11.46
CA THR A 163 9.41 13.71 11.65
C THR A 163 8.08 13.16 11.19
N GLU A 164 8.04 11.87 10.89
CA GLU A 164 6.78 11.15 10.73
C GLU A 164 6.25 10.73 12.10
N ASN A 165 4.95 10.92 12.33
CA ASN A 165 4.26 10.38 13.49
C ASN A 165 3.37 9.21 13.05
N ALA A 166 3.86 7.98 13.26
CA ALA A 166 3.17 6.76 12.86
C ALA A 166 1.84 6.52 13.59
N THR A 167 1.66 7.08 14.79
CA THR A 167 0.42 6.93 15.57
C THR A 167 -0.71 7.76 14.97
N TYR A 168 -0.40 8.99 14.53
CA TYR A 168 -1.38 9.93 13.97
C TYR A 168 -1.39 9.97 12.44
N TYR A 169 -0.53 9.16 11.78
CA TYR A 169 -0.35 9.16 10.32
C TYR A 169 -0.16 10.58 9.76
N ALA A 170 0.65 11.37 10.46
CA ALA A 170 0.80 12.82 10.25
C ALA A 170 2.29 13.20 10.28
N ALA A 171 2.62 14.33 9.65
CA ALA A 171 3.93 14.94 9.89
C ALA A 171 3.92 15.63 11.26
N GLN A 172 5.06 15.63 11.93
CA GLN A 172 5.28 16.33 13.18
C GLN A 172 6.50 17.24 13.04
N VAL A 173 6.36 18.46 13.54
CA VAL A 173 7.46 19.42 13.60
C VAL A 173 7.87 19.56 15.06
N ASP A 174 9.12 19.20 15.33
CA ASP A 174 9.74 19.24 16.65
C ASP A 174 10.70 20.43 16.72
N LEU A 175 10.47 21.28 17.72
CA LEU A 175 11.18 22.55 17.89
C LEU A 175 11.77 22.60 19.29
N ALA A 176 13.09 22.61 19.35
CA ALA A 176 13.84 22.78 20.57
C ALA A 176 14.17 24.26 20.80
N LYS A 177 14.45 24.62 22.06
CA LYS A 177 14.80 26.00 22.40
C LYS A 177 16.24 26.27 21.99
N VAL A 178 16.47 27.40 21.32
CA VAL A 178 17.83 27.89 21.08
C VAL A 178 18.37 28.46 22.39
N PRO A 179 19.58 28.07 22.83
CA PRO A 179 20.12 28.54 24.09
C PRO A 179 20.58 30.00 24.00
N THR A 180 20.50 30.73 25.11
CA THR A 180 20.94 32.14 25.18
C THR A 180 22.44 32.28 25.41
N ALA A 181 23.07 31.23 25.92
CA ALA A 181 24.51 31.12 26.13
C ALA A 181 25.01 29.79 25.56
N LEU A 182 26.31 29.71 25.30
CA LEU A 182 26.92 28.50 24.75
C LEU A 182 26.82 27.36 25.79
N PRO A 183 26.16 26.23 25.48
CA PRO A 183 26.13 25.08 26.39
C PRO A 183 27.54 24.54 26.65
N SER A 184 27.72 23.85 27.78
CA SER A 184 29.03 23.28 28.14
C SER A 184 29.52 22.30 27.06
N GLY A 185 30.77 22.47 26.61
CA GLY A 185 31.38 21.64 25.59
C GLY A 185 30.96 21.95 24.15
N TYR A 186 30.06 22.91 23.93
CA TYR A 186 29.64 23.32 22.59
C TYR A 186 30.55 24.42 22.07
N THR A 187 30.63 24.55 20.74
CA THR A 187 31.30 25.67 20.07
C THR A 187 30.37 26.37 19.07
N ARG A 188 30.72 27.61 18.74
CA ARG A 188 30.00 28.43 17.76
C ARG A 188 30.58 28.21 16.36
N PRO A 189 29.77 28.40 15.30
CA PRO A 189 30.29 28.41 13.95
C PRO A 189 31.28 29.57 13.75
N ALA A 190 32.24 29.39 12.85
CA ALA A 190 33.27 30.40 12.57
C ALA A 190 32.69 31.71 11.99
N THR A 191 31.62 31.59 11.19
CA THR A 191 30.94 32.70 10.51
C THR A 191 29.43 32.55 10.59
N GLY A 192 28.69 33.62 10.28
CA GLY A 192 27.23 33.62 10.22
C GLY A 192 26.57 33.95 11.55
N LEU A 193 25.27 33.68 11.66
CA LEU A 193 24.41 34.27 12.68
C LEU A 193 24.84 33.99 14.11
N TYR A 194 25.12 32.73 14.48
CA TYR A 194 25.49 32.35 15.85
C TYR A 194 26.98 32.49 16.15
N SER A 195 27.79 32.88 15.16
CA SER A 195 29.21 33.18 15.38
C SER A 195 29.40 34.39 16.30
N SER A 196 30.60 34.57 16.85
CA SER A 196 30.92 35.74 17.68
C SER A 196 30.98 37.04 16.89
N GLY A 197 31.24 36.97 15.58
CA GLY A 197 31.24 38.13 14.66
C GLY A 197 29.89 38.39 13.98
N GLY A 198 28.89 37.54 14.20
CA GLY A 198 27.53 37.70 13.68
C GLY A 198 26.59 38.34 14.70
N SER A 199 25.30 38.06 14.57
CA SER A 199 24.27 38.52 15.52
C SER A 199 24.46 37.90 16.92
N GLY A 200 25.02 36.70 16.99
CA GLY A 200 25.15 35.91 18.21
C GLY A 200 23.89 35.14 18.59
N LEU A 201 24.02 34.38 19.68
CA LEU A 201 22.92 33.63 20.29
C LEU A 201 21.78 34.57 20.74
N PRO A 202 20.53 34.09 20.79
CA PRO A 202 19.39 34.90 21.19
C PRO A 202 19.48 35.38 22.64
N SER A 203 18.91 36.55 22.93
CA SER A 203 18.83 37.09 24.30
C SER A 203 17.78 36.37 25.14
N THR A 204 16.76 35.80 24.48
CA THR A 204 15.69 35.01 25.09
C THR A 204 15.64 33.63 24.42
N SER A 205 15.49 32.58 25.21
CA SER A 205 15.51 31.19 24.71
C SER A 205 14.18 30.83 24.03
N TYR A 206 14.01 31.29 22.79
CA TYR A 206 12.87 30.96 21.94
C TYR A 206 13.12 29.70 21.11
N THR A 207 12.04 29.05 20.70
CA THR A 207 12.05 28.03 19.64
C THR A 207 12.14 28.68 18.26
N PRO A 208 12.73 28.01 17.26
CA PRO A 208 12.55 28.35 15.85
C PRO A 208 11.07 28.21 15.43
N GLN A 209 10.72 28.74 14.26
CA GLN A 209 9.38 28.56 13.69
C GLN A 209 9.49 28.06 12.24
N LEU A 210 8.65 27.10 11.86
CA LEU A 210 8.45 26.68 10.48
C LEU A 210 7.48 27.65 9.80
N VAL A 211 7.84 28.16 8.63
CA VAL A 211 6.99 29.05 7.83
C VAL A 211 6.63 28.35 6.53
N ILE A 212 5.34 28.13 6.34
CA ILE A 212 4.74 27.65 5.11
C ILE A 212 4.29 28.87 4.30
N ASN A 213 5.22 29.49 3.59
CA ASN A 213 4.95 30.58 2.64
C ASN A 213 4.56 30.05 1.23
N ASN A 214 4.72 28.75 1.01
CA ASN A 214 4.31 28.04 -0.19
C ASN A 214 3.24 27.00 0.18
N ALA A 215 2.00 27.25 -0.20
CA ALA A 215 0.88 26.36 0.12
C ALA A 215 1.02 24.97 -0.53
N GLU A 216 1.64 24.88 -1.71
CA GLU A 216 1.82 23.59 -2.41
C GLU A 216 2.86 22.72 -1.71
N PHE A 217 3.94 23.30 -1.16
CA PHE A 217 4.83 22.57 -0.26
C PHE A 217 4.12 22.18 1.05
N GLY A 218 3.29 23.07 1.59
CA GLY A 218 2.47 22.80 2.76
C GLY A 218 1.62 21.53 2.63
N LYS A 219 1.04 21.27 1.45
CA LYS A 219 0.29 20.04 1.17
C LYS A 219 1.13 18.76 1.27
N ILE A 220 2.42 18.82 0.92
CA ILE A 220 3.35 17.67 0.99
C ILE A 220 3.58 17.24 2.42
N ILE A 221 3.78 18.20 3.32
CA ILE A 221 4.06 17.93 4.74
C ILE A 221 2.81 18.08 5.64
N GLY A 222 1.64 18.31 5.05
CA GLY A 222 0.35 18.38 5.75
C GLY A 222 0.11 19.65 6.58
N TYR A 223 0.81 20.76 6.33
CA TYR A 223 0.60 22.03 7.03
C TYR A 223 -0.06 23.06 6.11
N SER A 224 -1.08 23.77 6.62
CA SER A 224 -1.63 24.93 5.91
C SER A 224 -0.62 26.08 5.83
N ALA A 225 -0.85 27.04 4.93
CA ALA A 225 -0.02 28.23 4.89
C ALA A 225 -0.07 28.98 6.23
N GLY A 226 1.08 29.36 6.76
CA GLY A 226 1.18 29.95 8.10
C GLY A 226 2.54 29.77 8.75
N THR A 227 2.63 30.21 10.01
CA THR A 227 3.83 30.07 10.85
C THR A 227 3.53 29.13 12.02
N TYR A 228 4.45 28.21 12.29
CA TYR A 228 4.28 27.13 13.26
C TYR A 228 5.48 27.08 14.22
N PRO A 229 5.30 27.36 15.52
CA PRO A 229 4.09 27.91 16.15
C PRO A 229 3.74 29.31 15.64
N ASN A 230 2.48 29.74 15.79
CA ASN A 230 2.00 31.05 15.31
C ASN A 230 2.67 32.25 16.01
N ALA A 231 3.19 32.04 17.22
CA ALA A 231 3.96 33.02 17.98
C ALA A 231 5.24 32.38 18.50
N GLN A 232 6.25 33.20 18.79
CA GLN A 232 7.48 32.71 19.41
C GLN A 232 7.18 32.12 20.79
N THR A 233 7.69 30.91 21.06
CA THR A 233 7.49 30.22 22.35
C THR A 233 8.82 30.01 23.06
N THR A 234 8.79 30.09 24.39
CA THR A 234 9.95 29.77 25.26
C THR A 234 9.93 28.33 25.76
N THR A 235 9.00 27.53 25.27
CA THR A 235 8.84 26.11 25.56
C THR A 235 9.02 25.31 24.28
N ALA A 236 9.67 24.14 24.38
CA ALA A 236 9.80 23.22 23.25
C ALA A 236 8.40 22.86 22.72
N GLN A 237 8.28 22.70 21.41
CA GLN A 237 7.01 22.43 20.74
C GLN A 237 7.13 21.17 19.89
N SER A 238 6.06 20.37 19.89
CA SER A 238 5.82 19.29 18.94
C SER A 238 4.45 19.53 18.35
N LEU A 239 4.39 19.86 17.07
CA LEU A 239 3.17 20.28 16.39
C LEU A 239 2.82 19.27 15.31
N LEU A 240 1.63 18.70 15.34
CA LEU A 240 1.14 17.82 14.27
C LEU A 240 0.66 18.64 13.06
N SER A 241 0.79 18.05 11.89
CA SER A 241 0.26 18.56 10.62
C SER A 241 -1.26 18.77 10.72
N ASN A 242 -1.76 19.91 10.24
CA ASN A 242 -3.16 20.34 10.42
C ASN A 242 -4.06 20.15 9.19
N ILE A 243 -3.52 19.66 8.06
CA ILE A 243 -4.30 19.27 6.89
C ILE A 243 -4.65 17.79 7.00
N THR A 244 -5.93 17.47 6.83
CA THR A 244 -6.40 16.09 6.64
C THR A 244 -6.67 15.88 5.15
N HIS A 245 -5.91 15.01 4.50
CA HIS A 245 -6.23 14.56 3.15
C HIS A 245 -7.43 13.61 3.23
N ARG A 246 -8.61 14.07 2.82
CA ARG A 246 -9.84 13.27 2.69
C ARG A 246 -9.99 12.77 1.27
#